data_AF-Q589R2-F1
#
_entry.id   AF-Q589R2-F1
#
_cell.length_a   1.000
_cell.length_b   1.000
_cell.length_c   1.000
_cell.angle_alpha   90.00
_cell.angle_beta   90.00
_cell.angle_gamma   90.00
#
_symmetry.space_group_name_H-M   'P 1'
#
loop_
_entity.id
_entity.type
_entity.pdbx_description
1 polymer ?
#
loop_
_entity_poly.entity_id
_entity_poly.type
_entity_poly.pdbx_seq_one_letter_code
_entity_poly.pdbx_strand_id
1 'polypeptide(L)'
;MNFFALLFLCNSVTAAKHSLEYFCTAASGVKEFPEFVGVATVDKDFVGSCSMIIHRKEPKHTVIKKFFEENSKEMRMYFLECQDNERFYASVIDGIKKHLNQKTGKHVLQQHSGCEWDDETGETKSFNRYAYDGEDFPKLDLLKHEWTALTEKALATKLTWENNKVV
;
A
#
# COMPACT_ATOMS: atom_id res chain seq x y z
N MET A 1 5.50 -58.14 0.90
CA MET A 1 4.38 -57.23 0.57
C MET A 1 3.49 -57.14 1.80
N ASN A 2 3.72 -56.13 2.64
CA ASN A 2 2.77 -55.71 3.67
C ASN A 2 2.49 -54.22 3.40
N PHE A 3 1.23 -53.98 3.06
CA PHE A 3 0.69 -52.89 2.27
C PHE A 3 0.34 -51.67 3.14
N PHE A 4 1.26 -51.26 4.02
CA PHE A 4 1.01 -50.20 5.02
C PHE A 4 2.07 -49.09 5.05
N ALA A 5 2.93 -49.01 4.03
CA ALA A 5 3.97 -48.00 3.89
C ALA A 5 3.80 -47.14 2.60
N LEU A 6 2.56 -46.94 2.15
CA LEU A 6 2.20 -46.12 0.99
C LEU A 6 0.82 -45.48 1.18
N LEU A 7 0.74 -44.52 2.10
CA LEU A 7 -0.11 -43.34 1.94
C LEU A 7 0.86 -42.19 1.66
N PHE A 8 1.34 -42.03 0.41
CA PHE A 8 0.90 -40.91 -0.46
C PHE A 8 0.69 -39.64 0.38
N LEU A 9 1.71 -38.83 0.69
CA LEU A 9 2.33 -37.82 -0.19
C LEU A 9 1.38 -37.27 -1.26
N CYS A 10 1.07 -35.96 -1.13
CA CYS A 10 0.26 -35.08 -2.00
C CYS A 10 -1.25 -35.38 -2.02
N ASN A 11 -2.16 -34.51 -1.58
CA ASN A 11 -2.14 -33.06 -1.56
C ASN A 11 -2.79 -32.54 -0.26
N SER A 12 -1.99 -32.09 0.71
CA SER A 12 -2.42 -30.86 1.37
C SER A 12 -2.20 -29.80 0.30
N VAL A 13 -3.26 -29.41 -0.43
CA VAL A 13 -3.30 -28.01 -0.86
C VAL A 13 -3.28 -27.28 0.48
N THR A 14 -2.10 -26.85 0.92
CA THR A 14 -2.04 -26.03 2.11
C THR A 14 -2.79 -24.77 1.76
N ALA A 15 -3.90 -24.51 2.45
CA ALA A 15 -4.52 -23.18 2.50
C ALA A 15 -3.45 -22.12 2.38
N ALA A 16 -3.41 -21.41 1.27
CA ALA A 16 -2.48 -20.33 1.08
C ALA A 16 -3.26 -19.03 1.19
N LYS A 17 -3.05 -18.35 2.33
CA LYS A 17 -3.45 -16.94 2.43
C LYS A 17 -2.41 -16.13 1.69
N HIS A 18 -2.86 -15.49 0.63
CA HIS A 18 -2.06 -14.60 -0.18
C HIS A 18 -2.27 -13.14 0.23
N SER A 19 -1.26 -12.29 0.07
CA SER A 19 -1.38 -10.85 0.29
C SER A 19 -0.76 -10.04 -0.85
N LEU A 20 -1.38 -8.91 -1.16
CA LEU A 20 -0.81 -7.84 -1.96
C LEU A 20 -0.83 -6.57 -1.10
N GLU A 21 0.34 -6.01 -0.83
CA GLU A 21 0.49 -4.87 0.06
C GLU A 21 1.27 -3.74 -0.61
N TYR A 22 0.84 -2.52 -0.34
CA TYR A 22 1.48 -1.28 -0.76
C TYR A 22 1.87 -0.46 0.48
N PHE A 23 3.12 -0.01 0.49
CA PHE A 23 3.67 0.87 1.49
C PHE A 23 4.10 2.15 0.81
N CYS A 24 3.38 3.23 1.08
CA CYS A 24 3.67 4.54 0.52
C CYS A 24 4.12 5.46 1.64
N THR A 25 5.20 6.21 1.40
CA THR A 25 5.72 7.22 2.32
C THR A 25 5.98 8.49 1.54
N ALA A 26 5.43 9.59 2.02
CA ALA A 26 5.70 10.92 1.50
C ALA A 26 6.20 11.82 2.62
N ALA A 27 7.11 12.73 2.28
CA ALA A 27 7.68 13.66 3.24
C ALA A 27 7.64 15.10 2.71
N SER A 28 7.42 16.04 3.63
CA SER A 28 7.48 17.47 3.35
C SER A 28 8.47 18.14 4.29
N GLY A 29 9.36 18.97 3.73
CA GLY A 29 10.40 19.67 4.49
C GLY A 29 11.62 18.80 4.86
N VAL A 30 11.68 17.54 4.40
CA VAL A 30 12.77 16.59 4.67
C VAL A 30 13.69 16.50 3.46
N LYS A 31 14.77 17.28 3.43
CA LYS A 31 15.69 17.34 2.27
C LYS A 31 16.42 16.02 2.00
N GLU A 32 16.58 15.20 3.04
CA GLU A 32 17.32 13.95 2.99
C GLU A 32 16.46 12.76 2.49
N PHE A 33 15.16 12.95 2.27
CA PHE A 33 14.22 11.91 1.88
C PHE A 33 13.49 12.29 0.59
N PRO A 34 13.18 11.35 -0.33
CA PRO A 34 12.37 11.64 -1.50
C PRO A 34 10.99 12.18 -1.13
N GLU A 35 10.43 13.06 -1.95
CA GLU A 35 9.08 13.58 -1.70
C GLU A 35 8.04 12.44 -1.63
N PHE A 36 8.28 11.36 -2.37
CA PHE A 36 7.47 10.14 -2.35
C PHE A 36 8.30 8.87 -2.62
N VAL A 37 7.93 7.79 -1.92
CA VAL A 37 8.37 6.41 -2.17
C VAL A 37 7.18 5.47 -1.99
N GLY A 38 6.88 4.67 -3.01
CA GLY A 38 5.95 3.54 -2.95
C GLY A 38 6.69 2.20 -3.04
N VAL A 39 6.24 1.19 -2.31
CA VAL A 39 6.75 -0.19 -2.35
C VAL A 39 5.58 -1.14 -2.43
N ALA A 40 5.68 -2.16 -3.28
CA ALA A 40 4.70 -3.23 -3.40
C ALA A 40 5.30 -4.59 -3.01
N THR A 41 4.52 -5.41 -2.31
CA THR A 41 4.88 -6.79 -1.97
C THR A 41 3.73 -7.75 -2.27
N VAL A 42 4.07 -8.96 -2.70
CA VAL A 42 3.12 -10.10 -2.81
C VAL A 42 3.63 -11.19 -1.90
N ASP A 43 2.80 -11.68 -0.98
CA ASP A 43 3.18 -12.69 0.01
C ASP A 43 4.44 -12.32 0.80
N LYS A 44 4.61 -11.02 1.06
CA LYS A 44 5.78 -10.37 1.67
C LYS A 44 7.04 -10.34 0.80
N ASP A 45 7.00 -10.93 -0.40
CA ASP A 45 8.07 -10.82 -1.38
C ASP A 45 8.02 -9.48 -2.12
N PHE A 46 9.19 -8.86 -2.26
CA PHE A 46 9.32 -7.58 -2.95
C PHE A 46 8.96 -7.69 -4.44
N VAL A 47 7.94 -6.95 -4.84
CA VAL A 47 7.49 -6.84 -6.24
C VAL A 47 8.20 -5.68 -6.92
N GLY A 48 8.27 -4.52 -6.27
CA GLY A 48 8.83 -3.33 -6.87
C GLY A 48 8.75 -2.11 -5.95
N SER A 49 9.48 -1.07 -6.33
CA SER A 49 9.41 0.22 -5.67
C SER A 49 9.39 1.33 -6.70
N CYS A 50 8.80 2.45 -6.33
CA CYS A 50 8.68 3.62 -7.17
C CYS A 50 9.02 4.88 -6.35
N SER A 51 9.86 5.74 -6.90
CA SER A 51 10.27 7.01 -6.31
C SER A 51 10.82 7.90 -7.42
N MET A 52 10.62 9.20 -7.30
CA MET A 52 11.09 10.16 -8.31
C MET A 52 12.59 10.47 -8.18
N ILE A 53 13.19 10.19 -7.02
CA ILE A 53 14.63 10.38 -6.78
C ILE A 53 15.40 9.05 -6.90
N ILE A 54 14.81 7.95 -6.43
CA ILE A 54 15.46 6.64 -6.44
C ILE A 54 15.10 5.96 -7.77
N HIS A 55 16.11 5.65 -8.59
CA HIS A 55 15.91 4.87 -9.81
C HIS A 55 15.11 3.59 -9.51
N ARG A 56 14.13 3.31 -10.37
CA ARG A 56 13.28 2.12 -10.31
C ARG A 56 14.12 0.89 -10.00
N LYS A 57 13.81 0.19 -8.91
CA LYS A 57 14.39 -1.12 -8.61
C LYS A 57 13.52 -2.18 -9.23
N GLU A 58 14.12 -2.97 -10.13
CA GLU A 58 13.44 -4.06 -10.80
C GLU A 58 13.06 -5.18 -9.79
N PRO A 59 11.94 -5.90 -10.04
CA PRO A 59 11.57 -7.08 -9.26
C PRO A 59 12.71 -8.11 -9.24
N LYS A 60 12.98 -8.70 -8.06
CA LYS A 60 13.97 -9.78 -7.94
C LYS A 60 13.39 -11.16 -8.23
N HIS A 61 12.10 -11.37 -7.93
CA HIS A 61 11.45 -12.66 -8.12
C HIS A 61 11.20 -12.92 -9.61
N THR A 62 11.66 -14.06 -10.13
CA THR A 62 11.66 -14.38 -11.57
C THR A 62 10.25 -14.43 -12.16
N VAL A 63 9.27 -14.93 -11.39
CA VAL A 63 7.86 -14.96 -11.80
C VAL A 63 7.29 -13.53 -11.96
N ILE A 64 7.58 -12.64 -11.01
CA ILE A 64 7.12 -11.25 -11.04
C ILE A 64 7.78 -10.50 -12.19
N LYS A 65 9.08 -10.72 -12.38
CA LYS A 65 9.83 -10.14 -13.51
C LYS A 65 9.22 -10.56 -14.85
N LYS A 66 9.00 -11.87 -15.04
CA LYS A 66 8.39 -12.42 -16.25
C LYS A 66 6.98 -11.87 -16.47
N PHE A 67 6.19 -11.75 -15.40
CA PHE A 67 4.86 -11.12 -15.47
C PHE A 67 4.94 -9.71 -16.06
N PHE A 68 5.83 -8.83 -15.58
CA PHE A 68 5.94 -7.48 -16.12
C PHE A 68 6.53 -7.42 -17.53
N GLU A 69 7.43 -8.33 -17.90
CA GLU A 69 7.94 -8.45 -19.27
C GLU A 69 6.83 -8.82 -20.27
N GLU A 70 5.93 -9.72 -19.87
CA GLU A 70 4.79 -10.16 -20.68
C GLU A 70 3.61 -9.15 -20.64
N ASN A 71 3.53 -8.30 -19.61
CA ASN A 71 2.44 -7.35 -19.34
C ASN A 71 2.94 -5.89 -19.33
N SER A 72 3.53 -5.46 -20.45
CA SER A 72 4.17 -4.13 -20.58
C SER A 72 3.20 -2.94 -20.40
N LYS A 73 1.91 -3.12 -20.68
CA LYS A 73 0.89 -2.07 -20.51
C LYS A 73 0.61 -1.83 -19.02
N GLU A 74 0.45 -2.91 -18.26
CA GLU A 74 0.22 -2.93 -16.83
C GLU A 74 1.41 -2.28 -16.12
N MET A 75 2.64 -2.63 -16.53
CA MET A 75 3.85 -1.97 -16.06
C MET A 75 3.77 -0.44 -16.26
N ARG A 76 3.42 0.00 -17.48
CA ARG A 76 3.30 1.42 -17.78
C ARG A 76 2.23 2.11 -16.91
N MET A 77 1.12 1.45 -16.62
CA MET A 77 0.09 2.00 -15.74
C MET A 77 0.62 2.23 -14.32
N TYR A 78 1.30 1.24 -13.73
CA TYR A 78 1.93 1.40 -12.41
C TYR A 78 2.97 2.53 -12.38
N PHE A 79 3.69 2.73 -13.49
CA PHE A 79 4.65 3.84 -13.61
C PHE A 79 3.97 5.22 -13.63
N LEU A 80 2.85 5.35 -14.35
CA LEU A 80 2.08 6.60 -14.38
C LEU A 80 1.44 6.88 -13.03
N GLU A 81 0.85 5.87 -12.41
CA GLU A 81 0.26 5.97 -11.06
C GLU A 81 1.29 6.41 -10.02
N CYS A 82 2.53 5.92 -10.10
CA CYS A 82 3.59 6.39 -9.21
C CYS A 82 3.84 7.90 -9.33
N GLN A 83 3.82 8.46 -10.55
CA GLN A 83 4.02 9.89 -10.76
C GLN A 83 2.85 10.72 -10.23
N ASP A 84 1.62 10.23 -10.41
CA ASP A 84 0.43 10.91 -9.90
C ASP A 84 0.38 10.87 -8.37
N ASN A 85 0.83 9.76 -7.77
CA ASN A 85 0.88 9.60 -6.32
C ASN A 85 1.76 10.65 -5.63
N GLU A 86 2.91 11.03 -6.20
CA GLU A 86 3.76 12.07 -5.59
C GLU A 86 2.97 13.36 -5.34
N ARG A 87 2.25 13.84 -6.36
CA ARG A 87 1.43 15.07 -6.26
C ARG A 87 0.24 14.88 -5.33
N PHE A 88 -0.42 13.74 -5.40
CA PHE A 88 -1.54 13.41 -4.53
C PHE A 88 -1.11 13.48 -3.06
N TYR A 89 -0.04 12.78 -2.69
CA TYR A 89 0.46 12.75 -1.32
C TYR A 89 0.94 14.11 -0.82
N ALA A 90 1.59 14.91 -1.67
CA ALA A 90 1.96 16.28 -1.33
C ALA A 90 0.71 17.11 -0.96
N SER A 91 -0.35 17.02 -1.78
CA SER A 91 -1.61 17.74 -1.52
C SER A 91 -2.29 17.28 -0.23
N VAL A 92 -2.19 15.98 0.09
CA VAL A 92 -2.74 15.41 1.32
C VAL A 92 -1.99 15.95 2.53
N ILE A 93 -0.65 15.98 2.51
CA ILE A 93 0.16 16.55 3.59
C ILE A 93 -0.19 18.03 3.80
N ASP A 94 -0.35 18.80 2.74
CA ASP A 94 -0.72 20.22 2.83
C ASP A 94 -2.12 20.42 3.43
N GLY A 95 -3.08 19.56 3.08
CA GLY A 95 -4.40 19.52 3.69
C GLY A 95 -4.35 19.24 5.20
N ILE A 96 -3.57 18.22 5.59
CA ILE A 96 -3.40 17.86 7.01
C ILE A 96 -2.75 19.02 7.78
N LYS A 97 -1.66 19.59 7.26
CA LYS A 97 -0.98 20.75 7.85
C LYS A 97 -1.95 21.90 8.11
N LYS A 98 -2.82 22.20 7.13
CA LYS A 98 -3.84 23.23 7.26
C LYS A 98 -4.82 22.93 8.39
N HIS A 99 -5.33 21.70 8.49
CA HIS A 99 -6.24 21.31 9.57
C HIS A 99 -5.59 21.37 10.96
N LEU A 100 -4.29 21.07 11.03
CA LEU A 100 -3.52 21.09 12.27
C LEU A 100 -2.84 22.44 12.56
N ASN A 101 -3.09 23.47 11.74
CA ASN A 101 -2.45 24.78 11.82
C ASN A 101 -0.90 24.74 11.80
N GLN A 102 -0.33 23.75 11.13
CA GLN A 102 1.12 23.57 10.94
C GLN A 102 1.58 24.35 9.70
N LYS A 103 2.50 25.30 9.88
CA LYS A 103 3.00 26.17 8.80
C LYS A 103 4.38 25.80 8.29
N THR A 104 5.21 25.26 9.17
CA THR A 104 6.61 24.89 8.92
C THR A 104 6.89 23.58 9.64
N GLY A 105 8.00 22.94 9.30
CA GLY A 105 8.42 21.70 9.93
C GLY A 105 8.61 20.57 8.92
N LYS A 106 9.12 19.46 9.45
CA LYS A 106 9.29 18.20 8.75
C LYS A 106 8.06 17.34 9.07
N HIS A 107 7.37 16.88 8.04
CA HIS A 107 6.20 16.03 8.19
C HIS A 107 6.28 14.81 7.30
N VAL A 108 5.72 13.71 7.77
CA VAL A 108 5.70 12.43 7.05
C VAL A 108 4.29 11.87 7.05
N LEU A 109 3.81 11.49 5.87
CA LEU A 109 2.58 10.74 5.70
C LEU A 109 2.94 9.34 5.21
N GLN A 110 2.41 8.32 5.87
CA GLN A 110 2.55 6.93 5.46
C GLN A 110 1.17 6.35 5.17
N GLN A 111 1.08 5.52 4.14
CA GLN A 111 -0.09 4.69 3.85
C GLN A 111 0.35 3.23 3.80
N HIS A 112 -0.42 2.38 4.47
CA HIS A 112 -0.38 0.93 4.31
C HIS A 112 -1.73 0.48 3.78
N SER A 113 -1.74 -0.01 2.55
CA SER A 113 -2.94 -0.46 1.86
C SER A 113 -2.70 -1.81 1.18
N GLY A 114 -3.78 -2.54 0.91
CA GLY A 114 -3.65 -3.84 0.30
C GLY A 114 -4.87 -4.72 0.44
N CYS A 115 -4.69 -5.97 0.04
CA CYS A 115 -5.65 -7.03 0.22
C CYS A 115 -4.99 -8.34 0.65
N GLU A 116 -5.78 -9.15 1.34
CA GLU A 116 -5.51 -10.53 1.65
C GLU A 116 -6.56 -11.38 0.92
N TRP A 117 -6.13 -12.49 0.34
CA TRP A 117 -7.00 -13.45 -0.32
C TRP A 117 -6.75 -14.83 0.26
N ASP A 118 -7.81 -15.48 0.73
CA ASP A 118 -7.81 -16.86 1.18
C ASP A 118 -8.27 -17.76 0.02
N ASP A 119 -7.36 -18.56 -0.53
CA ASP A 119 -7.61 -19.36 -1.73
C ASP A 119 -8.50 -20.60 -1.49
N GLU A 120 -8.68 -21.02 -0.24
CA GLU A 120 -9.59 -22.10 0.15
C GLU A 120 -11.03 -21.62 0.26
N THR A 121 -11.23 -20.49 0.94
CA THR A 121 -12.57 -19.95 1.22
C THR A 121 -13.05 -18.97 0.15
N GLY A 122 -12.13 -18.42 -0.64
CA GLY A 122 -12.37 -17.30 -1.54
C GLY A 122 -12.56 -15.95 -0.83
N GLU A 123 -12.40 -15.90 0.51
CA GLU A 123 -12.57 -14.67 1.28
C GLU A 123 -11.48 -13.65 0.89
N THR A 124 -11.88 -12.42 0.61
CA THR A 124 -10.96 -11.30 0.40
C THR A 124 -11.16 -10.26 1.49
N LYS A 125 -10.05 -9.84 2.10
CA LYS A 125 -10.02 -8.72 3.04
C LYS A 125 -9.20 -7.61 2.44
N SER A 126 -9.59 -6.38 2.67
CA SER A 126 -8.87 -5.22 2.17
C SER A 126 -8.69 -4.20 3.28
N PHE A 127 -7.61 -3.44 3.20
CA PHE A 127 -7.27 -2.45 4.19
C PHE A 127 -6.62 -1.24 3.54
N ASN A 128 -6.82 -0.08 4.15
CA ASN A 128 -6.17 1.16 3.78
C ASN A 128 -6.06 2.01 5.04
N ARG A 129 -4.83 2.23 5.52
CA ARG A 129 -4.55 2.92 6.78
C ARG A 129 -3.49 3.98 6.56
N TYR A 130 -3.66 5.10 7.24
CA TYR A 130 -2.70 6.19 7.20
C TYR A 130 -2.06 6.38 8.56
N ALA A 131 -0.81 6.84 8.56
CA ALA A 131 -0.11 7.37 9.71
C ALA A 131 0.47 8.75 9.36
N TYR A 132 0.42 9.68 10.31
CA TYR A 132 0.93 11.04 10.14
C TYR A 132 1.91 11.36 11.27
N ASP A 133 3.13 11.75 10.91
CA ASP A 133 4.25 11.97 11.84
C ASP A 133 4.50 10.79 12.80
N GLY A 134 4.23 9.57 12.33
CA GLY A 134 4.42 8.32 13.07
C GLY A 134 3.25 7.92 13.99
N GLU A 135 2.18 8.72 14.05
CA GLU A 135 0.97 8.41 14.81
C GLU A 135 -0.13 7.86 13.89
N ASP A 136 -0.97 6.97 14.43
CA ASP A 136 -2.17 6.48 13.73
C ASP A 136 -3.06 7.63 13.25
N PHE A 137 -3.53 7.54 12.02
CA PHE A 137 -4.34 8.55 11.33
C PHE A 137 -5.65 7.92 10.81
N PRO A 138 -6.43 8.46 9.85
CA PRO A 138 -7.61 7.76 9.35
C PRO A 138 -7.28 6.40 8.72
N LYS A 139 -8.24 5.49 8.80
CA LYS A 139 -8.30 4.29 7.98
C LYS A 139 -9.61 4.24 7.21
N LEU A 140 -9.59 3.63 6.04
CA LEU A 140 -10.76 3.37 5.21
C LEU A 140 -11.12 1.88 5.29
N ASP A 141 -12.36 1.59 5.68
CA ASP A 141 -12.99 0.30 5.43
C ASP A 141 -13.44 0.29 3.98
N LEU A 142 -12.69 -0.41 3.12
CA LEU A 142 -12.93 -0.44 1.68
C LEU A 142 -14.23 -1.17 1.30
N LEU A 143 -14.72 -2.09 2.14
CA LEU A 143 -15.98 -2.79 1.87
C LEU A 143 -17.18 -1.89 2.18
N LYS A 144 -17.10 -1.13 3.28
CA LYS A 144 -18.18 -0.23 3.70
C LYS A 144 -18.07 1.16 3.09
N HIS A 145 -16.92 1.50 2.52
CA HIS A 145 -16.55 2.85 2.08
C HIS A 145 -16.66 3.87 3.23
N GLU A 146 -16.22 3.46 4.43
CA GLU A 146 -16.32 4.26 5.66
C GLU A 146 -14.95 4.64 6.21
N TRP A 147 -14.76 5.93 6.47
CA TRP A 147 -13.55 6.44 7.11
C TRP A 147 -13.67 6.39 8.63
N THR A 148 -12.65 5.87 9.30
CA THR A 148 -12.51 5.90 10.77
C THR A 148 -11.31 6.75 11.13
N ALA A 149 -11.51 7.82 11.91
CA ALA A 149 -10.42 8.57 12.51
C ALA A 149 -9.89 7.78 13.72
N LEU A 150 -8.59 7.45 13.72
CA LEU A 150 -7.97 6.69 14.82
C LEU A 150 -7.44 7.60 15.95
N THR A 151 -7.36 8.90 15.70
CA THR A 151 -6.92 9.93 16.67
C THR A 151 -7.79 11.18 16.55
N GLU A 152 -7.79 12.03 17.57
CA GLU A 152 -8.50 13.32 17.51
C GLU A 152 -7.93 14.23 16.42
N LYS A 153 -6.61 14.23 16.24
CA LYS A 153 -5.90 14.96 15.16
C LYS A 153 -6.41 14.55 13.76
N ALA A 154 -6.88 13.33 13.61
CA ALA A 154 -7.37 12.78 12.34
C ALA A 154 -8.81 13.21 11.98
N LEU A 155 -9.58 13.77 12.92
CA LEU A 155 -11.02 14.00 12.74
C LEU A 155 -11.34 14.98 11.60
N ALA A 156 -10.64 16.11 11.55
CA ALA A 156 -10.86 17.12 10.51
C ALA A 156 -10.51 16.59 9.10
N THR A 157 -9.43 15.82 9.00
CA THR A 157 -9.02 15.18 7.75
C THR A 157 -10.02 14.11 7.33
N LYS A 158 -10.47 13.26 8.26
CA LYS A 158 -11.52 12.27 8.02
C LYS A 158 -12.77 12.92 7.39
N LEU A 159 -13.31 13.97 8.01
CA LEU A 159 -14.49 14.68 7.51
C LEU A 159 -14.28 15.30 6.12
N THR A 160 -13.06 15.77 5.85
CA THR A 160 -12.71 16.31 4.52
C THR A 160 -12.70 15.23 3.45
N TRP A 161 -12.12 14.07 3.77
CA TRP A 161 -12.05 12.93 2.84
C TRP A 161 -13.41 12.26 2.63
N GLU A 162 -14.29 12.22 3.64
CA GLU A 162 -15.67 11.77 3.45
C GLU A 162 -16.47 12.67 2.48
N ASN A 163 -16.20 13.97 2.50
CA ASN A 163 -16.86 14.93 1.61
C ASN A 163 -16.25 14.99 0.21
N ASN A 164 -14.95 14.72 0.08
CA ASN A 164 -14.26 14.58 -1.19
C ASN A 164 -14.23 13.11 -1.59
N LYS A 165 -15.15 12.67 -2.46
CA LYS A 165 -15.21 11.30 -3.03
C LYS A 165 -13.97 10.88 -3.87
N VAL A 166 -12.83 11.55 -3.69
CA VAL A 166 -11.60 11.47 -4.49
C VAL A 166 -10.42 10.93 -3.64
N VAL A 167 -10.60 10.76 -2.32
CA VAL A 167 -9.59 10.17 -1.42
C VAL A 167 -10.03 8.79 -0.95
#